data_AF-A0A9E0Y4D0-F1
#
_entry.id   AF-A0A9E0Y4D0-F1
#
_cell.length_a   1.000
_cell.length_b   1.000
_cell.length_c   1.000
_cell.angle_alpha   90.00
_cell.angle_beta   90.00
_cell.angle_gamma   90.00
#
_symmetry.space_group_name_H-M   'P 1'
#
loop_
_entity.id
_entity.type
_entity.pdbx_description
1 polymer ?
#
loop_
_entity_poly.entity_id
_entity_poly.type
_entity_poly.pdbx_seq_one_letter_code
_entity_poly.pdbx_strand_id
1 'polypeptide(L)'
;MNTNVFSLRIKNVFLFVLVIVLSAIFLFSGISKLFDFERFEWNIMDAGISSMTFSGILARLFIGLELMLGLFLLLHLFLKTFTYKAVFILLSFFIVYLIALMIRQGNTGNCGCFGEMYQMSPGMGIAKNVMMMIMVAILFKEYNPKPLKQAPVLAGVAGMISIVIPFVFFPLSQDAVPEISNEAINLESLYQSKNPENTKPVQDLRKGKHIVAFMSLTCPHCKKAAFVLQIIHRQNPDIPIFFVLNGNPDFLSDFYKESHADSVPHVLFRGSDEFASMAGNAVPAIYFIHNSVIERKANYFQLDPQYMRQWLREP
;
A
#
# COMPACT_ATOMS: atom_id res chain seq x y z
N MET A 1 26.00 -49.07 -9.58
CA MET A 1 24.93 -48.93 -8.56
C MET A 1 25.05 -47.64 -7.73
N ASN A 2 26.25 -47.20 -7.30
CA ASN A 2 26.40 -45.98 -6.47
C ASN A 2 26.05 -44.64 -7.14
N THR A 3 26.20 -44.50 -8.46
CA THR A 3 25.92 -43.24 -9.18
C THR A 3 24.43 -42.87 -9.18
N ASN A 4 23.54 -43.85 -9.29
CA ASN A 4 22.08 -43.63 -9.30
C ASN A 4 21.53 -43.27 -7.92
N VAL A 5 22.07 -43.86 -6.84
CA VAL A 5 21.64 -43.53 -5.47
C VAL A 5 22.08 -42.12 -5.09
N PHE A 6 23.29 -41.73 -5.51
CA PHE A 6 23.82 -40.38 -5.28
C PHE A 6 23.03 -39.31 -6.04
N SER A 7 22.70 -39.53 -7.32
CA SER A 7 21.91 -38.58 -8.12
C SER A 7 20.48 -38.42 -7.60
N LEU A 8 19.85 -39.50 -7.12
CA LEU A 8 18.53 -39.46 -6.46
C LEU A 8 18.55 -38.63 -5.16
N ARG A 9 19.61 -38.77 -4.35
CA ARG A 9 19.76 -38.03 -3.10
C ARG A 9 19.96 -36.53 -3.35
N ILE A 10 20.78 -36.17 -4.34
CA ILE A 10 20.98 -34.77 -4.76
C ILE A 10 19.66 -34.16 -5.25
N LYS A 11 18.91 -34.88 -6.10
CA LYS A 11 17.61 -34.41 -6.58
C LYS A 11 16.64 -34.11 -5.43
N ASN A 12 16.55 -35.00 -4.44
CA ASN A 12 15.66 -34.80 -3.30
C ASN A 12 16.07 -33.62 -2.42
N VAL A 13 17.38 -33.41 -2.21
CA VAL A 13 17.90 -32.23 -1.50
C VAL A 13 17.57 -30.97 -2.28
N PHE A 14 17.79 -30.94 -3.59
CA PHE A 14 17.46 -29.81 -4.44
C PHE A 14 15.97 -29.45 -4.38
N LEU A 15 15.08 -30.43 -4.52
CA LEU A 15 13.63 -30.20 -4.44
C LEU A 15 13.21 -29.71 -3.05
N PHE A 16 13.79 -30.25 -1.98
CA PHE A 16 13.54 -29.76 -0.62
C PHE A 16 13.98 -28.30 -0.46
N VAL A 17 15.19 -27.95 -0.91
CA VAL A 17 15.67 -26.56 -0.90
C VAL A 17 14.72 -25.65 -1.69
N LEU A 18 14.21 -26.11 -2.83
CA LEU A 18 13.27 -25.35 -3.64
C LEU A 18 11.96 -25.03 -2.88
N VAL A 19 11.42 -26.00 -2.12
CA VAL A 19 10.24 -25.79 -1.25
C VAL A 19 10.55 -24.77 -0.16
N ILE A 20 11.70 -24.87 0.49
CA ILE A 20 12.11 -23.95 1.56
C ILE A 20 12.30 -22.52 1.02
N VAL A 21 12.93 -22.36 -0.14
CA VAL A 21 13.07 -21.05 -0.79
C VAL A 21 11.69 -20.47 -1.12
N LEU A 22 10.81 -21.26 -1.72
CA LEU A 22 9.45 -20.82 -2.04
C LEU A 22 8.67 -20.41 -0.79
N SER A 23 8.76 -21.22 0.28
CA SER A 23 8.17 -20.91 1.59
C SER A 23 8.70 -19.59 2.14
N ALA A 24 10.02 -19.40 2.16
CA ALA A 24 10.65 -18.18 2.67
C ALA A 24 10.18 -16.94 1.90
N ILE A 25 10.05 -17.02 0.58
CA ILE A 25 9.54 -15.93 -0.25
C ILE A 25 8.10 -15.57 0.14
N PHE A 26 7.20 -16.56 0.30
CA PHE A 26 5.81 -16.31 0.70
C PHE A 26 5.69 -15.72 2.10
N LEU A 27 6.43 -16.26 3.07
CA LEU A 27 6.44 -15.75 4.45
C LEU A 27 6.99 -14.33 4.50
N PHE A 28 8.11 -14.07 3.83
CA PHE A 28 8.68 -12.73 3.72
C PHE A 28 7.69 -11.75 3.08
N SER A 29 6.99 -12.17 2.02
CA SER A 29 5.95 -11.39 1.35
C SER A 29 4.80 -10.99 2.27
N GLY A 30 4.23 -11.96 2.99
CA GLY A 30 3.14 -11.69 3.91
C GLY A 30 3.57 -10.82 5.09
N ILE A 31 4.73 -11.11 5.69
CA ILE A 31 5.25 -10.35 6.84
C ILE A 31 5.56 -8.90 6.44
N SER A 32 6.22 -8.68 5.30
CA SER A 32 6.57 -7.32 4.88
C SER A 32 5.35 -6.48 4.52
N LYS A 33 4.32 -7.09 3.90
CA LYS A 33 3.03 -6.43 3.68
C LYS A 33 2.26 -6.18 4.98
N LEU A 34 2.40 -7.04 5.99
CA LEU A 34 1.80 -6.80 7.30
C LEU A 34 2.42 -5.58 7.99
N PHE A 35 3.73 -5.36 7.86
CA PHE A 35 4.40 -4.17 8.38
C PHE A 35 4.04 -2.87 7.65
N ASP A 36 3.72 -2.96 6.36
CA ASP A 36 3.32 -1.81 5.52
C ASP A 36 1.88 -2.01 4.99
N PHE A 37 0.98 -2.35 5.92
CA PHE A 37 -0.40 -2.76 5.63
C PHE A 37 -1.16 -1.70 4.82
N GLU A 38 -1.04 -0.44 5.24
CA GLU A 38 -1.74 0.71 4.70
C GLU A 38 -1.40 0.92 3.22
N ARG A 39 -0.11 0.83 2.87
CA ARG A 39 0.34 0.97 1.49
C ARG A 39 -0.21 -0.15 0.62
N PHE A 40 -0.24 -1.37 1.14
CA PHE A 40 -0.83 -2.49 0.41
C PHE A 40 -2.34 -2.33 0.20
N GLU A 41 -3.06 -1.82 1.21
CA GLU A 41 -4.48 -1.48 1.09
C GLU A 41 -4.73 -0.42 0.00
N TRP A 42 -3.93 0.65 -0.05
CA TRP A 42 -4.09 1.67 -1.11
C TRP A 42 -3.71 1.16 -2.48
N ASN A 43 -2.71 0.29 -2.59
CA ASN A 43 -2.37 -0.37 -3.83
C ASN A 43 -3.53 -1.22 -4.38
N ILE A 44 -4.40 -1.74 -3.50
CA ILE A 44 -5.65 -2.41 -3.87
C ILE A 44 -6.70 -1.39 -4.31
N MET A 45 -6.81 -0.24 -3.62
CA MET A 45 -7.73 0.83 -4.02
C MET A 45 -7.41 1.43 -5.39
N ASP A 46 -6.12 1.63 -5.65
CA ASP A 46 -5.57 2.15 -6.90
C ASP A 46 -5.81 1.22 -8.09
N ALA A 47 -5.91 -0.10 -7.85
CA ALA A 47 -6.35 -1.06 -8.86
C ALA A 47 -7.82 -0.91 -9.26
N GLY A 48 -8.60 -0.08 -8.57
CA GLY A 48 -9.96 0.31 -8.94
C GLY A 48 -11.03 -0.10 -7.93
N ILE A 49 -10.63 -0.53 -6.73
CA ILE A 49 -11.56 -0.83 -5.64
C ILE A 49 -11.79 0.44 -4.84
N SER A 50 -12.93 1.09 -5.06
CA SER A 50 -13.21 2.42 -4.48
C SER A 50 -13.65 2.42 -3.01
N SER A 51 -13.89 1.24 -2.42
CA SER A 51 -14.25 1.12 -0.99
C SER A 51 -13.01 0.83 -0.16
N MET A 52 -12.72 1.73 0.80
CA MET A 52 -11.63 1.55 1.75
C MET A 52 -11.86 0.30 2.61
N THR A 53 -13.06 0.13 3.18
CA THR A 53 -13.42 -1.08 3.95
C THR A 53 -13.19 -2.36 3.16
N PHE A 54 -13.64 -2.40 1.90
CA PHE A 54 -13.46 -3.60 1.09
C PHE A 54 -11.99 -3.85 0.72
N SER A 55 -11.25 -2.79 0.41
CA SER A 55 -9.80 -2.88 0.16
C SER A 55 -9.04 -3.37 1.37
N GLY A 56 -9.39 -2.89 2.56
CA GLY A 56 -8.85 -3.34 3.82
C GLY A 56 -9.15 -4.81 4.12
N ILE A 57 -10.36 -5.29 3.83
CA ILE A 57 -10.69 -6.72 3.97
C ILE A 57 -9.82 -7.55 3.02
N LEU A 58 -9.72 -7.15 1.75
CA LEU A 58 -8.91 -7.85 0.76
C LEU A 58 -7.43 -7.85 1.11
N ALA A 59 -6.89 -6.73 1.61
CA ALA A 59 -5.51 -6.62 2.06
C ALA A 59 -5.19 -7.66 3.13
N ARG A 60 -6.05 -7.76 4.17
CA ARG A 60 -5.91 -8.72 5.27
C ARG A 60 -5.99 -10.16 4.77
N LEU A 61 -6.93 -10.45 3.87
CA LEU A 61 -7.09 -11.79 3.29
C LEU A 61 -5.88 -12.18 2.43
N PHE A 62 -5.36 -11.31 1.58
CA PHE A 62 -4.18 -11.60 0.76
C PHE A 62 -2.93 -11.83 1.61
N ILE A 63 -2.70 -10.98 2.62
CA ILE A 63 -1.60 -11.16 3.57
C ILE A 63 -1.74 -12.51 4.28
N GLY A 64 -2.94 -12.81 4.81
CA GLY A 64 -3.20 -14.07 5.50
C GLY A 64 -3.03 -15.30 4.61
N LEU A 65 -3.44 -15.22 3.34
CA LEU A 65 -3.23 -16.28 2.35
C LEU A 65 -1.74 -16.50 2.04
N GLU A 66 -0.95 -15.44 1.91
CA GLU A 66 0.51 -15.56 1.70
C GLU A 66 1.19 -16.23 2.90
N LEU A 67 0.85 -15.81 4.12
CA LEU A 67 1.36 -16.43 5.35
C LEU A 67 0.94 -17.89 5.46
N MET A 68 -0.33 -18.20 5.19
CA MET A 68 -0.86 -19.57 5.22
C MET A 68 -0.13 -20.47 4.23
N LEU A 69 -0.01 -20.04 2.98
CA LEU A 69 0.65 -20.84 1.94
C LEU A 69 2.16 -20.97 2.21
N GLY A 70 2.80 -19.93 2.74
CA GLY A 70 4.19 -19.97 3.20
C GLY A 70 4.42 -21.02 4.29
N LEU A 71 3.53 -21.09 5.29
CA LEU A 71 3.58 -22.13 6.34
C LEU A 71 3.22 -23.52 5.83
N PHE A 72 2.26 -23.64 4.91
CA PHE A 72 1.89 -24.94 4.33
C PHE A 72 3.03 -25.52 3.49
N LEU A 73 3.76 -24.68 2.76
CA LEU A 73 4.99 -25.09 2.07
C LEU A 73 6.07 -25.51 3.08
N LEU A 74 6.32 -24.69 4.11
CA LEU A 74 7.33 -24.98 5.14
C LEU A 74 7.08 -26.32 5.85
N LEU A 75 5.83 -26.55 6.24
CA LEU A 75 5.39 -27.72 7.01
C LEU A 75 4.98 -28.90 6.11
N HIS A 76 5.14 -28.77 4.79
CA HIS A 76 4.85 -29.81 3.80
C HIS A 76 3.39 -30.30 3.83
N LEU A 77 2.45 -29.40 4.10
CA LEU A 77 1.03 -29.69 4.29
C LEU A 77 0.30 -29.71 2.95
N PHE A 78 -0.41 -30.81 2.65
CA PHE A 78 -1.31 -30.98 1.50
C PHE A 78 -0.76 -30.48 0.15
N LEU A 79 0.54 -30.67 -0.10
CA LEU A 79 1.26 -30.04 -1.21
C LEU A 79 0.58 -30.21 -2.57
N LYS A 80 0.35 -31.45 -3.02
CA LYS A 80 -0.26 -31.73 -4.33
C LYS A 80 -1.77 -31.55 -4.37
N THR A 81 -2.45 -31.81 -3.25
CA THR A 81 -3.92 -31.75 -3.20
C THR A 81 -4.41 -30.32 -3.23
N PHE A 82 -3.75 -29.43 -2.46
CA PHE A 82 -4.18 -28.05 -2.21
C PHE A 82 -3.06 -27.03 -2.42
N THR A 83 -1.97 -27.10 -1.66
CA THR A 83 -1.03 -25.97 -1.49
C THR A 83 -0.40 -25.50 -2.80
N TYR A 84 0.10 -26.40 -3.64
CA TYR A 84 0.69 -26.03 -4.93
C TYR A 84 -0.33 -25.42 -5.89
N LYS A 85 -1.57 -25.92 -5.89
CA LYS A 85 -2.65 -25.36 -6.72
C LYS A 85 -3.02 -23.96 -6.24
N ALA A 86 -3.15 -23.77 -4.93
CA ALA A 86 -3.45 -22.48 -4.32
C ALA A 86 -2.34 -21.46 -4.55
N VAL A 87 -1.07 -21.86 -4.41
CA VAL A 87 0.09 -21.02 -4.76
C VAL A 87 0.04 -20.60 -6.23
N PHE A 88 -0.21 -21.53 -7.15
CA PHE A 88 -0.28 -21.22 -8.57
C PHE A 88 -1.41 -20.22 -8.90
N ILE A 89 -2.59 -20.40 -8.29
CA ILE A 89 -3.73 -19.49 -8.43
C ILE A 89 -3.41 -18.10 -7.89
N LEU A 90 -2.83 -18.00 -6.69
CA LEU A 90 -2.49 -16.73 -6.07
C LEU A 90 -1.42 -15.97 -6.88
N LEU A 91 -0.38 -16.67 -7.36
CA LEU A 91 0.63 -16.07 -8.22
C LEU A 91 0.04 -15.60 -9.56
N SER A 92 -0.89 -16.35 -10.14
CA SER A 92 -1.60 -15.95 -11.36
C SER A 92 -2.39 -14.66 -11.15
N PHE A 93 -3.10 -14.56 -10.01
CA PHE A 93 -3.82 -13.34 -9.63
C PHE A 93 -2.87 -12.14 -9.49
N PHE A 94 -1.75 -12.30 -8.76
CA PHE A 94 -0.78 -11.22 -8.61
C PHE A 94 -0.12 -10.81 -9.92
N ILE A 95 0.12 -11.74 -10.85
CA ILE A 95 0.62 -11.39 -12.19
C ILE A 95 -0.40 -10.52 -12.94
N VAL A 96 -1.69 -10.90 -12.95
CA VAL A 96 -2.76 -10.11 -13.60
C VAL A 96 -2.86 -8.72 -12.98
N TYR A 97 -2.82 -8.63 -11.64
CA TYR A 97 -2.79 -7.35 -10.92
C TYR A 97 -1.59 -6.48 -11.35
N LEU A 98 -0.37 -7.04 -11.37
CA LEU A 98 0.83 -6.31 -11.75
C LEU A 98 0.82 -5.86 -13.21
N ILE A 99 0.24 -6.66 -14.12
CA ILE A 99 0.05 -6.26 -15.52
C ILE A 99 -0.91 -5.07 -15.60
N ALA A 100 -2.03 -5.12 -14.88
CA ALA A 100 -2.98 -4.02 -14.84
C ALA A 100 -2.35 -2.73 -14.27
N LEU A 101 -1.55 -2.86 -13.21
CA LEU A 101 -0.78 -1.76 -12.64
C LEU A 101 0.20 -1.17 -13.67
N MET A 102 0.94 -2.03 -14.36
CA MET A 102 1.93 -1.63 -15.36
C MET A 102 1.31 -0.95 -16.59
N ILE A 103 0.09 -1.32 -16.98
CA ILE A 103 -0.66 -0.63 -18.05
C ILE A 103 -1.07 0.79 -17.62
N ARG A 104 -1.40 1.00 -16.34
CA ARG A 104 -1.88 2.28 -15.82
C ARG A 104 -0.76 3.25 -15.44
N GLN A 105 0.34 2.75 -14.90
CA GLN A 105 1.40 3.55 -14.26
C GLN A 105 2.77 3.35 -14.91
N GLY A 106 2.85 2.47 -15.92
CA GLY A 106 4.12 2.05 -16.49
C GLY A 106 4.91 1.12 -15.55
N ASN A 107 6.15 0.82 -15.93
CA ASN A 107 7.02 -0.08 -15.17
C ASN A 107 7.91 0.67 -14.16
N THR A 108 7.40 1.72 -13.55
CA THR A 108 8.14 2.57 -12.60
C THR A 108 7.58 2.45 -11.20
N GLY A 109 8.40 2.72 -10.18
CA GLY A 109 7.98 2.70 -8.77
C GLY A 109 8.04 1.33 -8.10
N ASN A 110 7.47 1.26 -6.89
CA ASN A 110 7.38 0.04 -6.06
C ASN A 110 6.00 -0.61 -6.23
N CYS A 111 5.94 -1.84 -6.74
CA CYS A 111 4.68 -2.56 -6.93
C CYS A 111 4.04 -3.10 -5.63
N GLY A 112 4.68 -2.89 -4.48
CA GLY A 112 4.14 -3.25 -3.16
C GLY A 112 4.11 -4.74 -2.86
N CYS A 113 4.63 -5.60 -3.76
CA CYS A 113 4.64 -7.05 -3.56
C CYS A 113 5.44 -7.51 -2.33
N PHE A 114 6.46 -6.75 -1.89
CA PHE A 114 7.19 -7.01 -0.65
C PHE A 114 7.13 -5.80 0.30
N GLY A 115 6.05 -5.00 0.23
CA GLY A 115 5.93 -3.75 1.00
C GLY A 115 7.08 -2.77 0.71
N GLU A 116 7.43 -1.96 1.71
CA GLU A 116 8.57 -1.03 1.65
C GLU A 116 9.93 -1.67 1.92
N MET A 117 9.98 -2.87 2.52
CA MET A 117 11.27 -3.52 2.84
C MET A 117 12.08 -3.89 1.60
N TYR A 118 11.43 -4.15 0.47
CA TYR A 118 12.11 -4.38 -0.79
C TYR A 118 11.32 -3.79 -1.95
N GLN A 119 11.81 -2.66 -2.47
CA GLN A 119 11.19 -1.99 -3.61
C GLN A 119 11.53 -2.72 -4.90
N MET A 120 10.50 -3.08 -5.67
CA MET A 120 10.69 -3.67 -7.01
C MET A 120 9.68 -3.08 -8.00
N SER A 121 10.10 -2.98 -9.25
CA SER A 121 9.20 -2.58 -10.33
C SER A 121 8.14 -3.65 -10.61
N PRO A 122 6.98 -3.28 -11.19
CA PRO A 122 5.95 -4.24 -11.58
C PRO A 122 6.49 -5.39 -12.45
N GLY A 123 7.36 -5.10 -13.41
CA GLY A 123 7.98 -6.11 -14.27
C GLY A 123 8.87 -7.10 -13.52
N MET A 124 9.64 -6.64 -12.52
CA MET A 124 10.42 -7.52 -11.66
C MET A 124 9.51 -8.40 -10.79
N GLY A 125 8.39 -7.86 -10.32
CA GLY A 125 7.37 -8.63 -9.60
C GLY A 125 6.74 -9.74 -10.45
N ILE A 126 6.42 -9.45 -11.71
CA ILE A 126 5.92 -10.45 -12.67
C ILE A 126 6.97 -11.54 -12.89
N ALA A 127 8.22 -11.17 -13.18
CA ALA A 127 9.31 -12.12 -13.41
C ALA A 127 9.51 -13.05 -12.18
N LYS A 128 9.49 -12.48 -10.97
CA LYS A 128 9.56 -13.25 -9.72
C LYS A 128 8.41 -14.26 -9.62
N ASN A 129 7.17 -13.82 -9.86
CA ASN A 129 6.00 -14.69 -9.74
C ASN A 129 6.01 -15.80 -10.80
N VAL A 130 6.44 -15.51 -12.04
CA VAL A 130 6.62 -16.54 -13.09
C VAL A 130 7.69 -17.55 -12.68
N MET A 131 8.82 -17.09 -12.15
CA MET A 131 9.88 -17.97 -11.65
C MET A 131 9.36 -18.88 -10.53
N MET A 132 8.59 -18.35 -9.58
CA MET A 132 7.93 -19.14 -8.54
C MET A 132 6.91 -20.14 -9.10
N MET A 133 6.15 -19.79 -10.14
CA MET A 133 5.25 -20.74 -10.82
C MET A 133 6.01 -21.90 -11.45
N ILE A 134 7.18 -21.66 -12.06
CA ILE A 134 8.05 -22.70 -12.60
C ILE A 134 8.56 -23.61 -11.47
N MET A 135 9.02 -23.04 -10.34
CA MET A 135 9.44 -23.82 -9.16
C MET A 135 8.31 -24.75 -8.68
N VAL A 136 7.08 -24.22 -8.57
CA VAL A 136 5.90 -24.99 -8.16
C VAL A 136 5.58 -26.09 -9.17
N ALA A 137 5.68 -25.85 -10.47
CA ALA A 137 5.44 -26.86 -11.49
C ALA A 137 6.43 -28.03 -11.39
N ILE A 138 7.72 -27.73 -11.18
CA ILE A 138 8.76 -28.75 -10.94
C ILE A 138 8.45 -29.56 -9.68
N LEU A 139 8.11 -28.89 -8.59
CA LEU A 139 7.75 -29.52 -7.31
C LEU A 139 6.49 -30.38 -7.40
N PHE A 140 5.46 -29.90 -8.12
CA PHE A 140 4.21 -30.63 -8.31
C PHE A 140 4.45 -31.96 -9.02
N LYS A 141 5.40 -32.01 -9.96
CA LYS A 141 5.75 -33.24 -10.67
C LYS A 141 6.61 -34.16 -9.81
N GLU A 142 7.72 -33.65 -9.29
CA GLU A 142 8.82 -34.47 -8.80
C GLU A 142 8.86 -34.65 -7.27
N TYR A 143 8.27 -33.73 -6.49
CA TYR A 143 8.40 -33.72 -5.04
C TYR A 143 7.20 -34.39 -4.34
N ASN A 144 7.45 -35.56 -3.75
CA ASN A 144 6.44 -36.38 -3.06
C ASN A 144 6.91 -36.71 -1.62
N PRO A 145 6.82 -35.77 -0.67
CA PRO A 145 7.13 -36.07 0.72
C PRO A 145 6.07 -37.00 1.31
N LYS A 146 6.46 -37.79 2.32
CA LYS A 146 5.51 -38.62 3.06
C LYS A 146 4.53 -37.70 3.82
N PRO A 147 3.22 -37.97 3.77
CA PRO A 147 2.24 -37.13 4.47
C PRO A 147 2.44 -37.23 5.98
N LEU A 148 2.35 -36.08 6.67
CA LEU A 148 2.36 -36.01 8.12
C LEU A 148 1.04 -36.55 8.69
N LYS A 149 1.08 -37.42 9.71
CA LYS A 149 -0.14 -37.94 10.36
C LYS A 149 -1.02 -36.82 10.95
N GLN A 150 -0.38 -35.78 11.50
CA GLN A 150 -1.04 -34.63 12.12
C GLN A 150 -1.32 -33.49 11.12
N ALA A 151 -1.12 -33.72 9.81
CA ALA A 151 -1.26 -32.67 8.79
C ALA A 151 -2.60 -31.93 8.82
N PRO A 152 -3.77 -32.58 9.03
CA PRO A 152 -5.04 -31.86 9.10
C PRO A 152 -5.11 -30.86 10.26
N VAL A 153 -4.68 -31.26 11.46
CA VAL A 153 -4.70 -30.40 12.66
C VAL A 153 -3.72 -29.25 12.48
N LEU A 154 -2.50 -29.54 12.02
CA LEU A 154 -1.48 -28.53 11.82
C LEU A 154 -1.88 -27.52 10.74
N ALA A 155 -2.53 -27.98 9.67
CA ALA A 155 -3.08 -27.10 8.64
C ALA A 155 -4.23 -26.23 9.16
N GLY A 156 -5.12 -26.79 9.98
CA GLY A 156 -6.20 -26.02 10.62
C GLY A 156 -5.67 -24.91 11.52
N VAL A 157 -4.72 -25.24 12.40
CA VAL A 157 -4.10 -24.27 13.32
C VAL A 157 -3.29 -23.22 12.55
N ALA A 158 -2.38 -23.65 11.67
CA ALA A 158 -1.54 -22.73 10.90
C ALA A 158 -2.38 -21.83 9.98
N GLY A 159 -3.40 -22.38 9.32
CA GLY A 159 -4.31 -21.62 8.47
C GLY A 159 -5.11 -20.59 9.28
N MET A 160 -5.67 -21.00 10.42
CA MET A 160 -6.41 -20.09 11.30
C MET A 160 -5.52 -18.94 11.78
N ILE A 161 -4.32 -19.25 12.31
CA ILE A 161 -3.39 -18.22 12.79
C ILE A 161 -3.02 -17.25 11.67
N SER A 162 -2.63 -17.75 10.50
CA SER A 162 -2.24 -16.91 9.36
C SER A 162 -3.36 -15.98 8.89
N ILE A 163 -4.60 -16.46 8.84
CA ILE A 163 -5.75 -15.65 8.40
C ILE A 163 -6.18 -14.66 9.48
N VAL A 164 -6.11 -15.01 10.76
CA VAL A 164 -6.57 -14.16 11.86
C VAL A 164 -5.57 -13.06 12.22
N ILE A 165 -4.26 -13.32 12.16
CA ILE A 165 -3.21 -12.35 12.53
C ILE A 165 -3.43 -10.96 11.92
N PRO A 166 -3.66 -10.80 10.61
CA PRO A 166 -3.86 -9.47 10.02
C PRO A 166 -5.06 -8.72 10.60
N PHE A 167 -6.13 -9.42 10.97
CA PHE A 167 -7.32 -8.81 11.59
C PHE A 167 -7.11 -8.42 13.05
N VAL A 168 -6.20 -9.10 13.75
CA VAL A 168 -5.84 -8.77 15.14
C VAL A 168 -4.93 -7.55 15.19
N PHE A 169 -3.90 -7.49 14.33
CA PHE A 169 -2.97 -6.35 14.28
C PHE A 169 -3.61 -5.11 13.67
N PHE A 170 -4.45 -5.29 12.66
CA PHE A 170 -5.15 -4.20 11.98
C PHE A 170 -6.65 -4.47 12.07
N PRO A 171 -7.33 -4.14 13.18
CA PRO A 171 -8.78 -4.31 13.27
C PRO A 171 -9.50 -3.48 12.19
N LEU A 172 -10.67 -3.94 11.77
CA LEU A 172 -11.50 -3.22 10.79
C LEU A 172 -12.03 -1.87 11.30
N SER A 173 -11.94 -1.63 12.61
CA SER A 173 -12.60 -0.53 13.30
C SER A 173 -11.67 0.61 13.73
N GLN A 174 -10.54 0.84 13.06
CA GLN A 174 -9.81 2.08 13.36
C GLN A 174 -10.71 3.27 12.98
N ASP A 175 -10.96 4.14 13.96
CA ASP A 175 -11.84 5.31 13.86
C ASP A 175 -11.50 6.16 12.63
N ALA A 176 -12.22 5.89 11.55
CA ALA A 176 -12.01 6.45 10.21
C ALA A 176 -12.48 7.91 10.11
N VAL A 177 -12.88 8.52 11.22
CA VAL A 177 -13.48 9.85 11.24
C VAL A 177 -12.41 10.86 11.65
N PRO A 178 -12.12 11.87 10.81
CA PRO A 178 -11.28 13.01 11.15
C PRO A 178 -11.71 13.70 12.45
N GLU A 179 -10.74 14.23 13.19
CA GLU A 179 -10.98 15.01 14.41
C GLU A 179 -11.79 16.26 14.08
N ILE A 180 -12.89 16.49 14.81
CA ILE A 180 -13.70 17.71 14.67
C ILE A 180 -12.96 18.87 15.33
N SER A 181 -12.79 19.95 14.58
CA SER A 181 -12.14 21.18 15.00
C SER A 181 -13.01 22.37 14.63
N ASN A 182 -12.79 23.52 15.28
CA ASN A 182 -13.40 24.81 14.95
C ASN A 182 -12.37 25.94 15.07
N GLU A 183 -11.14 25.64 14.65
CA GLU A 183 -10.03 26.58 14.71
C GLU A 183 -9.97 27.42 13.43
N ALA A 184 -9.78 28.72 13.56
CA ALA A 184 -9.51 29.58 12.41
C ALA A 184 -8.10 29.28 11.86
N ILE A 185 -7.99 29.10 10.54
CA ILE A 185 -6.70 28.96 9.86
C ILE A 185 -6.36 30.25 9.13
N ASN A 186 -5.20 30.82 9.44
CA ASN A 186 -4.71 32.00 8.75
C ASN A 186 -3.99 31.59 7.46
N LEU A 187 -4.68 31.66 6.32
CA LEU A 187 -4.11 31.40 4.99
C LEU A 187 -3.55 32.67 4.32
N GLU A 188 -3.45 33.81 5.01
CA GLU A 188 -2.93 35.05 4.42
C GLU A 188 -1.51 34.88 3.89
N SER A 189 -0.65 34.17 4.62
CA SER A 189 0.72 33.87 4.19
C SER A 189 0.77 33.15 2.83
N LEU A 190 -0.26 32.38 2.46
CA LEU A 190 -0.34 31.71 1.17
C LEU A 190 -0.59 32.67 -0.01
N TYR A 191 -1.23 33.81 0.24
CA TYR A 191 -1.60 34.80 -0.78
C TYR A 191 -0.77 36.09 -0.71
N GLN A 192 -0.17 36.37 0.44
CA GLN A 192 0.61 37.57 0.77
C GLN A 192 1.98 37.19 1.35
N SER A 193 2.59 36.14 0.80
CA SER A 193 3.93 35.68 1.18
C SER A 193 4.96 36.80 1.08
N LYS A 194 5.86 36.88 2.06
CA LYS A 194 7.02 37.78 2.02
C LYS A 194 8.08 37.34 1.00
N ASN A 195 8.12 36.05 0.67
CA ASN A 195 9.04 35.51 -0.32
C ASN A 195 8.48 35.71 -1.74
N PRO A 196 9.18 36.44 -2.64
CA PRO A 196 8.72 36.70 -4.01
C PRO A 196 8.74 35.46 -4.92
N GLU A 197 9.42 34.39 -4.53
CA GLU A 197 9.44 33.13 -5.29
C GLU A 197 8.16 32.30 -5.12
N ASN A 198 7.31 32.65 -4.15
CA ASN A 198 6.06 31.96 -3.91
C ASN A 198 4.98 32.41 -4.89
N THR A 199 4.35 31.43 -5.54
CA THR A 199 3.19 31.66 -6.38
C THR A 199 1.90 31.49 -5.57
N LYS A 200 0.99 32.46 -5.70
CA LYS A 200 -0.33 32.36 -5.08
C LYS A 200 -1.17 31.28 -5.77
N PRO A 201 -1.98 30.50 -5.02
CA PRO A 201 -2.96 29.61 -5.61
C PRO A 201 -3.93 30.37 -6.54
N VAL A 202 -4.34 29.72 -7.63
CA VAL A 202 -5.37 30.26 -8.55
C VAL A 202 -6.74 30.28 -7.88
N GLN A 203 -7.05 29.25 -7.09
CA GLN A 203 -8.27 29.15 -6.30
C GLN A 203 -8.13 29.88 -4.96
N ASP A 204 -9.20 30.53 -4.49
CA ASP A 204 -9.25 31.14 -3.16
C ASP A 204 -9.70 30.11 -2.11
N LEU A 205 -8.73 29.51 -1.41
CA LEU A 205 -8.93 28.51 -0.36
C LEU A 205 -9.60 29.08 0.89
N ARG A 206 -9.68 30.41 1.01
CA ARG A 206 -10.35 31.09 2.13
C ARG A 206 -11.88 31.11 1.99
N LYS A 207 -12.41 30.66 0.85
CA LYS A 207 -13.85 30.68 0.55
C LYS A 207 -14.33 29.31 0.09
N GLY A 208 -15.46 28.87 0.60
CA GLY A 208 -16.03 27.55 0.30
C GLY A 208 -15.32 26.42 1.04
N LYS A 209 -15.66 25.19 0.66
CA LYS A 209 -15.12 23.96 1.24
C LYS A 209 -13.93 23.45 0.43
N HIS A 210 -12.79 23.24 1.09
CA HIS A 210 -11.58 22.67 0.48
C HIS A 210 -10.93 21.67 1.42
N ILE A 211 -10.19 20.72 0.87
CA ILE A 211 -9.35 19.80 1.62
C ILE A 211 -7.90 20.16 1.30
N VAL A 212 -7.24 20.82 2.25
CA VAL A 212 -5.90 21.37 2.07
C VAL A 212 -4.89 20.51 2.83
N ALA A 213 -3.92 19.96 2.10
CA ALA A 213 -2.84 19.16 2.68
C ALA A 213 -1.52 19.93 2.65
N PHE A 214 -0.99 20.23 3.82
CA PHE A 214 0.32 20.82 4.02
C PHE A 214 1.36 19.71 4.17
N MET A 215 2.33 19.69 3.27
CA MET A 215 3.24 18.56 3.10
C MET A 215 4.67 19.02 2.83
N SER A 216 5.63 18.22 3.30
CA SER A 216 7.05 18.39 2.96
C SER A 216 7.47 17.40 1.88
N LEU A 217 8.30 17.86 0.94
CA LEU A 217 8.82 17.05 -0.17
C LEU A 217 9.66 15.85 0.30
N THR A 218 10.28 15.95 1.47
CA THR A 218 11.18 14.92 2.01
C THR A 218 10.54 14.03 3.08
N CYS A 219 9.34 14.36 3.56
CA CYS A 219 8.66 13.60 4.61
C CYS A 219 8.01 12.31 4.05
N PRO A 220 8.36 11.11 4.55
CA PRO A 220 7.77 9.86 4.08
C PRO A 220 6.23 9.80 4.24
N HIS A 221 5.71 10.29 5.37
CA HIS A 221 4.27 10.35 5.61
C HIS A 221 3.55 11.33 4.65
N CYS A 222 4.23 12.39 4.21
CA CYS A 222 3.68 13.31 3.21
C CYS A 222 3.58 12.66 1.84
N LYS A 223 4.59 11.88 1.42
CA LYS A 223 4.53 11.12 0.16
C LYS A 223 3.38 10.10 0.18
N LYS A 224 3.17 9.42 1.32
CA LYS A 224 2.02 8.50 1.53
C LYS A 224 0.69 9.26 1.44
N ALA A 225 0.54 10.38 2.14
CA ALA A 225 -0.67 11.20 2.10
C ALA A 225 -0.98 11.72 0.68
N ALA A 226 0.03 12.21 -0.03
CA ALA A 226 -0.12 12.68 -1.41
C ALA A 226 -0.52 11.55 -2.37
N PHE A 227 0.05 10.35 -2.20
CA PHE A 227 -0.33 9.16 -2.97
C PHE A 227 -1.81 8.80 -2.76
N VAL A 228 -2.30 8.82 -1.52
CA VAL A 228 -3.73 8.57 -1.23
C VAL A 228 -4.60 9.66 -1.86
N LEU A 229 -4.28 10.93 -1.60
CA LEU A 229 -5.07 12.06 -2.09
C LEU A 229 -5.11 12.14 -3.62
N GLN A 230 -4.05 11.74 -4.34
CA GLN A 230 -4.11 11.71 -5.81
C GLN A 230 -5.00 10.59 -6.35
N ILE A 231 -5.02 9.41 -5.71
CA ILE A 231 -5.97 8.35 -6.08
C ILE A 231 -7.39 8.86 -5.91
N ILE A 232 -7.67 9.51 -4.78
CA ILE A 232 -8.99 10.08 -4.48
C ILE A 232 -9.35 11.17 -5.51
N HIS A 233 -8.44 12.10 -5.80
CA HIS A 233 -8.64 13.16 -6.78
C HIS A 233 -8.95 12.60 -8.18
N ARG A 234 -8.17 11.61 -8.63
CA ARG A 234 -8.36 10.96 -9.94
C ARG A 234 -9.68 10.19 -10.04
N GLN A 235 -10.10 9.52 -8.95
CA GLN A 235 -11.35 8.74 -8.93
C GLN A 235 -12.59 9.59 -8.61
N ASN A 236 -12.44 10.74 -7.96
CA ASN A 236 -13.50 11.62 -7.49
C ASN A 236 -13.09 13.10 -7.70
N PRO A 237 -13.06 13.57 -8.96
CA PRO A 237 -12.57 14.92 -9.31
C PRO A 237 -13.44 16.06 -8.75
N ASP A 238 -14.63 15.75 -8.24
CA ASP A 238 -15.54 16.68 -7.56
C ASP A 238 -15.08 17.06 -6.14
N ILE A 239 -14.16 16.29 -5.54
CA ILE A 239 -13.63 16.56 -4.20
C ILE A 239 -12.51 17.64 -4.30
N PRO A 240 -12.66 18.81 -3.66
CA PRO A 240 -11.75 19.95 -3.81
C PRO A 240 -10.47 19.78 -2.98
N ILE A 241 -9.54 18.96 -3.49
CA ILE A 241 -8.24 18.68 -2.87
C ILE A 241 -7.19 19.70 -3.37
N PHE A 242 -6.39 20.23 -2.45
CA PHE A 242 -5.30 21.15 -2.78
C PHE A 242 -4.06 20.90 -1.91
N PHE A 243 -2.86 20.91 -2.49
CA PHE A 243 -1.62 20.73 -1.73
C PHE A 243 -0.83 22.04 -1.56
N VAL A 244 -0.28 22.23 -0.37
CA VAL A 244 0.76 23.22 -0.09
C VAL A 244 2.04 22.44 0.21
N LEU A 245 2.94 22.38 -0.76
CA LEU A 245 4.20 21.64 -0.67
C LEU A 245 5.31 22.56 -0.16
N ASN A 246 6.18 22.07 0.72
CA ASN A 246 7.33 22.80 1.24
C ASN A 246 8.61 21.95 1.13
N GLY A 247 9.75 22.59 0.88
CA GLY A 247 11.05 21.94 0.78
C GLY A 247 11.89 22.44 -0.39
N ASN A 248 13.10 21.89 -0.53
CA ASN A 248 13.96 22.22 -1.67
C ASN A 248 13.33 21.68 -2.98
N PRO A 249 13.13 22.53 -4.00
CA PRO A 249 12.65 22.13 -5.33
C PRO A 249 13.36 20.92 -5.95
N ASP A 250 14.62 20.67 -5.61
CA ASP A 250 15.39 19.52 -6.10
C ASP A 250 14.73 18.18 -5.75
N PHE A 251 13.94 18.12 -4.66
CA PHE A 251 13.21 16.91 -4.24
C PHE A 251 11.82 16.78 -4.86
N LEU A 252 11.37 17.75 -5.66
CA LEU A 252 10.02 17.78 -6.21
C LEU A 252 9.79 16.62 -7.19
N SER A 253 10.78 16.33 -8.04
CA SER A 253 10.71 15.20 -8.97
C SER A 253 10.60 13.86 -8.23
N ASP A 254 11.32 13.70 -7.13
CA ASP A 254 11.29 12.48 -6.32
C ASP A 254 9.94 12.35 -5.60
N PHE A 255 9.41 13.46 -5.08
CA PHE A 255 8.07 13.49 -4.48
C PHE A 255 7.01 13.04 -5.49
N TYR A 256 7.03 13.56 -6.73
CA TYR A 256 6.07 13.15 -7.75
C TYR A 256 6.28 11.73 -8.24
N LYS A 257 7.53 11.27 -8.35
CA LYS A 257 7.82 9.89 -8.72
C LYS A 257 7.27 8.88 -7.72
N GLU A 258 7.26 9.21 -6.43
CA GLU A 258 6.73 8.34 -5.38
C GLU A 258 5.23 8.51 -5.14
N SER A 259 4.71 9.73 -5.23
CA SER A 259 3.30 10.01 -4.93
C SER A 259 2.38 9.95 -6.15
N HIS A 260 2.91 10.11 -7.36
CA HIS A 260 2.13 10.29 -8.61
C HIS A 260 1.13 11.46 -8.56
N ALA A 261 1.42 12.47 -7.73
CA ALA A 261 0.47 13.51 -7.39
C ALA A 261 0.69 14.85 -8.13
N ASP A 262 1.41 14.81 -9.25
CA ASP A 262 1.67 15.97 -10.12
C ASP A 262 0.40 16.56 -10.74
N SER A 263 -0.64 15.73 -10.90
CA SER A 263 -1.95 16.15 -11.41
C SER A 263 -2.86 16.83 -10.39
N VAL A 264 -2.58 16.71 -9.09
CA VAL A 264 -3.41 17.32 -8.03
C VAL A 264 -3.08 18.82 -7.94
N PRO A 265 -4.06 19.74 -7.84
CA PRO A 265 -3.80 21.16 -7.66
C PRO A 265 -2.86 21.44 -6.47
N HIS A 266 -1.77 22.17 -6.71
CA HIS A 266 -0.77 22.41 -5.67
C HIS A 266 0.03 23.71 -5.90
N VAL A 267 0.71 24.16 -4.85
CA VAL A 267 1.80 25.16 -4.94
C VAL A 267 3.02 24.69 -4.15
N LEU A 268 4.20 25.09 -4.61
CA LEU A 268 5.43 24.99 -3.84
C LEU A 268 5.61 26.28 -3.04
N PHE A 269 5.52 26.20 -1.73
CA PHE A 269 5.62 27.30 -0.79
C PHE A 269 6.98 27.30 -0.08
N ARG A 270 7.74 28.36 -0.22
CA ARG A 270 9.08 28.59 0.32
C ARG A 270 9.02 29.54 1.51
N GLY A 271 9.45 29.08 2.68
CA GLY A 271 9.45 29.84 3.94
C GLY A 271 8.96 28.96 5.08
N SER A 272 9.86 28.49 5.95
CA SER A 272 9.54 27.52 7.01
C SER A 272 8.54 28.07 8.02
N ASP A 273 8.70 29.34 8.42
CA ASP A 273 7.93 29.91 9.53
C ASP A 273 6.51 30.26 9.08
N GLU A 274 6.37 30.84 7.88
CA GLU A 274 5.07 31.09 7.23
C GLU A 274 4.36 29.78 6.88
N PHE A 275 5.10 28.74 6.50
CA PHE A 275 4.52 27.41 6.27
C PHE A 275 4.05 26.78 7.58
N ALA A 276 4.87 26.79 8.62
CA ALA A 276 4.55 26.21 9.92
C ALA A 276 3.40 26.92 10.63
N SER A 277 3.25 28.24 10.43
CA SER A 277 2.09 28.97 10.97
C SER A 277 0.76 28.53 10.38
N MET A 278 0.75 28.02 9.13
CA MET A 278 -0.43 27.46 8.47
C MET A 278 -0.59 25.96 8.73
N ALA A 279 0.51 25.20 8.59
CA ALA A 279 0.51 23.74 8.70
C ALA A 279 0.38 23.26 10.14
N GLY A 280 0.82 24.04 11.12
CA GLY A 280 0.97 23.64 12.51
C GLY A 280 2.30 22.92 12.79
N ASN A 281 2.35 22.18 13.89
CA ASN A 281 3.60 21.63 14.43
C ASN A 281 4.09 20.33 13.74
N ALA A 282 3.32 19.75 12.84
CA ALA A 282 3.64 18.47 12.20
C ALA A 282 3.09 18.39 10.77
N VAL A 283 3.74 17.59 9.93
CA VAL A 283 3.29 17.27 8.57
C VAL A 283 3.30 15.75 8.33
N PRO A 284 2.39 15.19 7.50
CA PRO A 284 1.35 15.89 6.75
C PRO A 284 0.25 16.43 7.66
N ALA A 285 -0.17 17.67 7.42
CA ALA A 285 -1.33 18.27 8.08
C ALA A 285 -2.44 18.41 7.04
N ILE A 286 -3.55 17.69 7.24
CA ILE A 286 -4.67 17.64 6.29
C ILE A 286 -5.88 18.26 6.95
N TYR A 287 -6.34 19.37 6.39
CA TYR A 287 -7.43 20.16 6.95
C TYR A 287 -8.60 20.20 5.99
N PHE A 288 -9.79 19.90 6.51
CA PHE A 288 -11.04 20.11 5.80
C PHE A 288 -11.50 21.49 6.24
N ILE A 289 -11.37 22.45 5.34
CA ILE A 289 -11.57 23.87 5.63
C ILE A 289 -12.87 24.35 5.00
N HIS A 290 -13.60 25.19 5.73
CA HIS A 290 -14.78 25.90 5.25
C HIS A 290 -14.65 27.37 5.63
N ASN A 291 -14.53 28.25 4.63
CA ASN A 291 -14.40 29.70 4.85
C ASN A 291 -13.30 30.08 5.87
N SER A 292 -12.09 29.54 5.73
CA SER A 292 -10.95 29.74 6.65
C SER A 292 -11.14 29.20 8.07
N VAL A 293 -12.07 28.28 8.28
CA VAL A 293 -12.20 27.51 9.54
C VAL A 293 -11.87 26.05 9.27
N ILE A 294 -11.01 25.46 10.09
CA ILE A 294 -10.72 24.02 10.07
C ILE A 294 -11.88 23.31 10.76
N GLU A 295 -12.75 22.68 9.96
CA GLU A 295 -13.87 21.87 10.47
C GLU A 295 -13.42 20.45 10.81
N ARG A 296 -12.42 19.91 10.10
CA ARG A 296 -11.80 18.61 10.41
C ARG A 296 -10.28 18.63 10.28
N LYS A 297 -9.61 17.92 11.19
CA LYS A 297 -8.19 17.56 11.10
C LYS A 297 -8.10 16.06 10.81
N ALA A 298 -7.51 15.71 9.67
CA ALA A 298 -7.37 14.33 9.25
C ALA A 298 -5.90 13.93 9.20
N ASN A 299 -5.63 12.66 9.50
CA ASN A 299 -4.42 12.01 9.03
C ASN A 299 -4.71 11.24 7.73
N TYR A 300 -3.67 10.69 7.10
CA TYR A 300 -3.82 9.99 5.83
C TYR A 300 -4.52 8.62 5.93
N PHE A 301 -4.83 8.14 7.14
CA PHE A 301 -5.67 6.95 7.40
C PHE A 301 -7.16 7.24 7.38
N GLN A 302 -7.54 8.50 7.55
CA GLN A 302 -8.92 8.94 7.69
C GLN A 302 -9.48 9.53 6.37
N LEU A 303 -8.77 9.32 5.26
CA LEU A 303 -9.12 9.84 3.95
C LEU A 303 -10.07 8.89 3.22
N ASP A 304 -11.31 8.82 3.69
CA ASP A 304 -12.37 8.06 3.03
C ASP A 304 -13.20 8.95 2.08
N PRO A 305 -13.29 8.62 0.77
CA PRO A 305 -14.05 9.41 -0.19
C PRO A 305 -15.56 9.50 0.10
N GLN A 306 -16.15 8.56 0.83
CA GLN A 306 -17.57 8.66 1.20
C GLN A 306 -17.76 9.69 2.30
N TYR A 307 -16.92 9.65 3.34
CA TYR A 307 -16.89 10.64 4.40
C TYR A 307 -16.61 12.05 3.87
N MET A 308 -15.61 12.21 3.00
CA MET A 308 -15.28 13.51 2.38
C MET A 308 -16.49 14.10 1.64
N ARG A 309 -17.24 13.28 0.90
CA ARG A 309 -18.48 13.72 0.22
C ARG A 309 -19.62 14.04 1.17
N GLN A 310 -19.74 13.30 2.27
CA GLN A 310 -20.71 13.62 3.31
C GLN A 310 -20.40 14.99 3.91
N TRP A 311 -19.14 15.25 4.28
CA TRP A 311 -18.68 16.54 4.80
C TRP A 311 -18.93 17.69 3.82
N LEU A 312 -18.70 17.49 2.52
CA LEU A 312 -19.01 18.50 1.49
C LEU A 312 -20.49 18.88 1.42
N ARG A 313 -21.40 18.00 1.87
CA ARG A 313 -22.85 18.22 1.92
C ARG A 313 -23.35 18.73 3.27
N GLU A 314 -22.49 18.73 4.30
CA GLU A 314 -22.83 19.36 5.57
C GLU A 314 -23.06 20.87 5.34
N PRO A 315 -23.96 21.50 6.11
CA PRO A 315 -24.27 22.92 5.95
C PRO A 315 -23.09 23.85 6.27
#